data_AF-A0A4X2LPG8-F1
#
_entry.id   AF-A0A4X2LPG8-F1
#
_cell.length_a   1.000
_cell.length_b   1.000
_cell.length_c   1.000
_cell.angle_alpha   90.00
_cell.angle_beta   90.00
_cell.angle_gamma   90.00
#
_symmetry.space_group_name_H-M   'P 1'
#
loop_
_entity.id
_entity.type
_entity.pdbx_description
1 polymer ?
#
loop_
_entity_poly.entity_id
_entity_poly.type
_entity_poly.pdbx_seq_one_letter_code
_entity_poly.pdbx_strand_id
1 'polypeptide(L)' 'MKAYCQRQGLSMRQITFRFDGQPINATDTPEQLEMEDEDIIDVFQQQTGGTY' A
#
# COMPACT_ATOMS: atom_id res chain seq x y z
N MET A 1 4.70 3.35 4.26
CA MET A 1 4.70 2.21 3.31
C MET A 1 5.94 1.32 3.39
N LYS A 2 7.17 1.85 3.21
CA LYS A 2 8.42 1.05 3.30
C LYS A 2 8.61 0.33 4.65
N ALA A 3 8.33 1.00 5.77
CA ALA A 3 8.43 0.38 7.09
C ALA A 3 7.46 -0.80 7.28
N TYR A 4 6.25 -0.71 6.72
CA TYR A 4 5.27 -1.80 6.75
C TYR A 4 5.78 -3.01 5.95
N CYS A 5 6.31 -2.77 4.75
CA CYS A 5 6.95 -3.79 3.90
C CYS A 5 8.06 -4.52 4.65
N GLN A 6 8.95 -3.77 5.31
CA GLN A 6 10.06 -4.32 6.06
C GLN A 6 9.61 -5.13 7.28
N ARG A 7 8.56 -4.68 7.99
CA ARG A 7 7.99 -5.42 9.13
C ARG A 7 7.29 -6.71 8.71
N GLN A 8 6.60 -6.70 7.57
CA GLN A 8 5.91 -7.86 7.02
C GLN A 8 6.83 -8.80 6.21
N GLY A 9 8.06 -8.37 5.89
CA GLY A 9 8.96 -9.11 5.00
C GLY A 9 8.49 -9.14 3.54
N LEU A 10 7.66 -8.18 3.14
CA LEU A 10 7.08 -8.08 1.80
C LEU A 10 7.80 -7.04 0.96
N SER A 11 7.87 -7.27 -0.35
CA SER A 11 8.39 -6.27 -1.28
C SER A 11 7.33 -5.23 -1.61
N MET A 12 7.72 -3.95 -1.76
CA MET A 12 6.80 -2.90 -2.25
C MET A 12 6.20 -3.22 -3.61
N ARG A 13 6.86 -4.06 -4.42
CA ARG A 13 6.31 -4.52 -5.71
C ARG A 13 5.21 -5.57 -5.57
N GLN A 14 5.17 -6.28 -4.45
CA GLN A 14 4.20 -7.33 -4.17
C GLN A 14 3.02 -6.84 -3.35
N ILE A 15 2.95 -5.55 -3.02
CA ILE A 15 1.83 -4.99 -2.28
C ILE A 15 1.35 -3.69 -2.93
N THR A 16 0.05 -3.50 -2.95
CA THR A 16 -0.61 -2.29 -3.44
C THR A 16 -1.33 -1.65 -2.26
N PHE A 17 -0.97 -0.41 -1.97
CA PHE A 17 -1.69 0.41 -0.99
C PHE A 17 -2.87 1.06 -1.69
N ARG A 18 -4.05 1.00 -1.08
CA ARG A 18 -5.25 1.66 -1.57
C ARG A 18 -5.85 2.52 -0.47
N PHE A 19 -6.33 3.68 -0.86
CA PHE A 19 -7.10 4.58 -0.02
C PHE A 19 -8.42 4.85 -0.75
N ASP A 20 -9.54 4.62 -0.07
CA ASP A 20 -10.90 4.68 -0.66
C ASP A 20 -11.05 3.94 -2.00
N GLY A 21 -10.38 2.79 -2.11
CA GLY A 21 -10.41 1.95 -3.31
C GLY A 21 -9.50 2.41 -4.45
N GLN A 22 -8.90 3.60 -4.37
CA GLN A 22 -7.92 4.11 -5.33
C GLN A 22 -6.48 3.68 -4.95
N PRO A 23 -5.64 3.27 -5.92
CA PRO A 23 -4.26 2.93 -5.64
C PRO A 23 -3.44 4.18 -5.29
N ILE A 24 -2.67 4.10 -4.20
CA ILE A 24 -1.79 5.17 -3.76
C ILE A 24 -0.39 4.95 -4.37
N ASN A 25 0.14 5.97 -5.02
CA ASN A 25 1.52 5.98 -5.51
C ASN A 25 2.46 6.61 -4.48
N ALA A 26 3.75 6.32 -4.61
CA ALA A 26 4.77 6.92 -3.77
C ALA A 26 4.97 8.44 -3.99
N THR A 27 4.39 8.99 -5.07
CA THR A 27 4.41 10.42 -5.40
C THR A 27 3.20 11.17 -4.88
N ASP A 28 2.14 10.46 -4.48
CA ASP A 28 0.90 11.08 -4.04
C ASP A 28 1.08 11.59 -2.60
N THR A 29 0.53 12.77 -2.34
CA THR A 29 0.57 13.38 -1.01
C THR A 29 -0.74 13.14 -0.27
N PRO A 30 -0.71 13.07 1.07
CA PRO A 30 -1.93 12.95 1.88
C PRO A 30 -2.96 14.05 1.55
N GLU A 31 -2.51 15.28 1.31
CA GLU A 31 -3.38 16.41 0.96
C GLU A 31 -4.10 16.20 -0.39
N GLN A 32 -3.43 15.63 -1.39
CA GLN A 32 -4.05 15.32 -2.69
C GLN A 32 -5.05 14.17 -2.62
N LEU A 33 -4.87 13.28 -1.66
CA LEU A 33 -5.75 12.16 -1.40
C LEU A 33 -6.82 12.51 -0.36
N GLU A 34 -6.87 13.78 0.10
CA GLU A 34 -7.77 14.25 1.15
C GLU A 34 -7.72 13.37 2.42
N MET A 35 -6.53 12.84 2.72
CA MET A 35 -6.33 11.98 3.87
C MET A 35 -6.32 12.79 5.17
N GLU A 36 -7.10 12.33 6.14
CA GLU A 36 -7.19 12.86 7.49
C GLU A 36 -6.42 12.00 8.49
N ASP A 37 -6.31 12.50 9.73
CA ASP A 37 -5.77 11.70 10.83
C ASP A 37 -6.77 10.58 11.16
N GLU A 38 -6.26 9.39 11.51
CA GLU A 38 -7.04 8.16 11.74
C GLU A 38 -7.59 7.45 10.49
N ASP A 39 -7.29 7.95 9.28
CA ASP A 39 -7.67 7.27 8.05
C ASP A 39 -7.01 5.90 7.85
N ILE A 40 -7.76 4.99 7.23
CA ILE A 40 -7.35 3.59 7.05
C ILE A 40 -6.91 3.37 5.60
N ILE A 41 -5.69 2.87 5.44
CA ILE A 41 -5.15 2.43 4.15
C ILE A 41 -5.30 0.92 4.03
N ASP A 42 -5.99 0.46 3.01
CA ASP A 42 -6.08 -0.94 2.67
C ASP A 42 -4.79 -1.41 1.99
N VAL A 43 -4.29 -2.57 2.40
CA VAL A 43 -3.09 -3.18 1.82
C VAL A 43 -3.45 -4.48 1.13
N PHE A 44 -3.33 -4.50 -0.18
CA PHE A 44 -3.55 -5.70 -0.99
C PHE A 44 -2.21 -6.30 -1.36
N GLN A 45 -1.97 -7.54 -0.95
CA GLN A 45 -0.82 -8.29 -1.44
C GLN A 45 -1.13 -8.80 -2.85
N GLN A 46 -0.31 -8.40 -3.81
CA GLN A 46 -0.26 -9.05 -5.11
C GLN A 46 0.26 -10.47 -4.87
N GLN A 47 -0.63 -11.45 -4.99
CA GLN A 47 -0.27 -12.85 -4.95
C GLN A 47 0.51 -13.17 -6.23
N THR A 48 1.84 -13.02 -6.19
CA THR A 48 2.71 -13.70 -7.14
C THR A 48 2.66 -15.17 -6.77
N GLY A 49 1.72 -15.89 -7.37
CA GLY A 49 1.48 -17.31 -7.12
C GLY A 49 2.78 -18.10 -7.17
N GLY A 50 2.93 -19.02 -6.22
CA GLY A 50 4.03 -19.97 -6.18
C GLY A 50 4.18 -20.63 -7.54
N THR A 51 5.34 -20.40 -8.17
CA THR A 51 5.80 -21.26 -9.24
C THR A 51 6.29 -22.55 -8.58
N TYR A 52 5.75 -23.66 -9.06
CA TYR A 52 5.89 -25.05 -8.62
C TYR A 52 7.21 -25.44 -7.97
#